data_AF-A0A1B7NVT5-F1
#
_entry.id   AF-A0A1B7NVT5-F1
#
_cell.length_a   1.000
_cell.length_b   1.000
_cell.length_c   1.000
_cell.angle_alpha   90.00
_cell.angle_beta   90.00
_cell.angle_gamma   90.00
#
_symmetry.space_group_name_H-M   'P 1'
#
loop_
_entity.id
_entity.type
_entity.pdbx_description
1 polymer ?
#
loop_
_entity_poly.entity_id
_entity_poly.type
_entity_poly.pdbx_seq_one_letter_code
_entity_poly.pdbx_strand_id
1 'polypeptide(L)'
;MAGTKRSWEGNLVQIPKETDVAPENTSSSVDADTFTLQPIFNIFRSELDEHHDRRERVIKASRDITALSKKIIFSLHRVRALNKPLPKNIAKDNQERLAQITALFASVLPDLAGIKAHRYHTQISPSIQEYIEAVTFQHYVETQRLMTLEGVAKSLPAGILVTEADYILGVFDLTGE
;
A
#
# COMPACT_ATOMS: atom_id res chain seq x y z
N MET A 1 42.69 2.41 1.74
CA MET A 1 42.77 2.42 0.27
C MET A 1 41.87 3.54 -0.23
N ALA A 2 42.42 4.73 -0.47
CA ALA A 2 41.63 5.89 -0.89
C ALA A 2 41.22 5.74 -2.37
N GLY A 3 39.94 5.88 -2.67
CA GLY A 3 39.41 5.73 -4.02
C GLY A 3 39.69 6.97 -4.88
N THR A 4 40.35 6.78 -6.02
CA THR A 4 40.64 7.85 -6.99
C THR A 4 39.37 8.26 -7.72
N LYS A 5 38.90 9.51 -7.53
CA LYS A 5 37.71 10.04 -8.23
C LYS A 5 38.03 10.30 -9.71
N ARG A 6 37.11 9.92 -10.59
CA ARG A 6 37.13 10.13 -12.05
C ARG A 6 35.95 11.00 -12.47
N SER A 7 36.09 11.74 -13.57
CA SER A 7 34.99 12.53 -14.15
C SER A 7 33.99 11.65 -14.88
N TRP A 8 32.83 12.21 -15.25
CA TRP A 8 31.78 11.53 -16.02
C TRP A 8 32.28 10.96 -17.36
N GLU A 9 33.31 11.59 -17.97
CA GLU A 9 33.96 11.15 -19.20
C GLU A 9 35.12 10.14 -18.95
N GLY A 10 35.33 9.71 -17.71
CA GLY A 10 36.28 8.65 -17.35
C GLY A 10 37.73 9.12 -17.11
N ASN A 11 38.01 10.41 -17.26
CA ASN A 11 39.34 10.99 -17.04
C ASN A 11 39.68 11.15 -15.54
N LEU A 12 40.96 11.02 -15.20
CA LEU A 12 41.46 11.23 -13.83
C LEU A 12 41.37 12.72 -13.48
N VAL A 13 40.66 13.04 -12.39
CA VAL A 13 40.53 14.42 -11.91
C VAL A 13 41.83 14.80 -11.21
N GLN A 14 42.62 15.68 -11.83
CA GLN A 14 43.77 16.30 -11.16
C GLN A 14 43.24 17.33 -10.16
N ILE A 15 43.49 17.11 -8.87
CA ILE A 15 43.19 18.09 -7.83
C ILE A 15 44.24 19.20 -7.93
N PRO A 16 43.87 20.47 -8.21
CA PRO A 16 44.84 21.56 -8.26
C PRO A 16 45.46 21.77 -6.87
N LYS A 17 46.79 21.86 -6.80
CA LYS A 17 47.50 22.33 -5.61
C LYS A 17 47.18 23.81 -5.40
N GLU A 18 46.78 24.17 -4.19
CA GLU A 18 46.62 25.55 -3.74
C GLU A 18 47.88 26.37 -4.03
N THR A 19 47.74 27.41 -4.85
CA THR A 19 48.65 28.56 -4.88
C THR A 19 47.82 29.83 -4.97
N ASP A 20 48.13 30.73 -4.05
CA ASP A 20 47.56 32.05 -3.75
C ASP A 20 46.97 32.82 -4.94
N VAL A 21 45.66 33.13 -4.84
CA VAL A 21 45.02 34.24 -5.56
C VAL A 21 44.04 34.93 -4.60
N ALA A 22 44.17 36.26 -4.49
CA ALA A 22 43.42 37.16 -3.61
C ALA A 22 41.88 37.03 -3.76
N PRO A 23 41.09 37.42 -2.73
CA PRO A 23 39.65 37.21 -2.75
C PRO A 23 38.99 38.24 -3.66
N GLU A 24 38.54 37.81 -4.84
CA GLU A 24 37.49 38.52 -5.53
C GLU A 24 36.15 38.20 -4.84
N ASN A 25 35.50 39.25 -4.33
CA ASN A 25 34.19 39.23 -3.70
C ASN A 25 33.08 38.89 -4.71
N THR A 26 32.90 37.60 -4.99
CA THR A 26 31.71 37.06 -5.71
C THR A 26 30.99 35.96 -4.93
N SER A 27 31.35 35.71 -3.67
CA SER A 27 30.78 34.63 -2.84
C SER A 27 29.50 34.98 -2.08
N SER A 28 29.04 36.24 -2.08
CA SER A 28 27.95 36.65 -1.17
C SER A 28 26.54 36.31 -1.65
N SER A 29 26.30 36.11 -2.95
CA SER A 29 24.95 35.83 -3.46
C SER A 29 24.59 34.34 -3.45
N VAL A 30 25.54 33.45 -3.76
CA VAL A 30 25.30 32.00 -3.85
C VAL A 30 25.09 31.39 -2.46
N ASP A 31 25.87 31.84 -1.47
CA ASP A 31 25.74 31.35 -0.08
C ASP A 31 24.44 31.83 0.58
N ALA A 32 23.96 33.03 0.24
CA ALA A 32 22.69 33.58 0.74
C ALA A 32 21.47 32.85 0.11
N ASP A 33 21.51 32.55 -1.19
CA ASP A 33 20.47 31.78 -1.86
C ASP A 33 20.45 30.32 -1.39
N THR A 34 21.61 29.73 -1.08
CA THR A 34 21.69 28.38 -0.52
C THR A 34 21.09 28.33 0.90
N PHE A 35 21.35 29.35 1.73
CA PHE A 35 20.78 29.48 3.08
C PHE A 35 19.25 29.63 3.08
N THR A 36 18.68 30.26 2.05
CA THR A 36 17.23 30.45 1.93
C THR A 36 16.51 29.26 1.30
N LEU A 37 17.16 28.53 0.38
CA LEU A 37 16.58 27.36 -0.27
C LEU A 37 16.68 26.08 0.58
N GLN A 38 17.76 25.90 1.34
CA GLN A 38 18.00 24.67 2.12
C GLN A 38 16.86 24.33 3.11
N PRO A 39 16.27 25.28 3.87
CA PRO A 39 15.11 25.01 4.72
C PRO A 39 13.88 24.54 3.93
N ILE A 40 13.64 25.11 2.74
CA ILE A 40 12.52 24.73 1.86
C ILE A 40 12.69 23.28 1.37
N PHE A 41 13.90 22.92 0.93
CA PHE A 41 14.20 21.54 0.53
C PHE A 41 14.12 20.54 1.68
N ASN A 42 14.43 20.94 2.91
CA ASN A 42 14.24 20.08 4.09
C ASN A 42 12.75 19.79 4.36
N ILE A 43 11.87 20.78 4.16
CA ILE A 43 10.41 20.59 4.24
C ILE A 43 9.96 19.63 3.15
N PHE A 44 10.35 19.86 1.89
CA PHE A 44 10.00 18.97 0.78
C PHE A 44 10.49 17.54 0.99
N ARG A 45 11.71 17.36 1.48
CA ARG A 45 12.25 16.06 1.84
C ARG A 45 11.39 15.37 2.90
N SER A 46 11.06 16.08 3.98
CA SER A 46 10.25 15.52 5.07
C SER A 46 8.87 15.08 4.60
N GLU A 47 8.22 15.89 3.74
CA GLU A 47 6.92 15.53 3.15
C GLU A 47 7.00 14.33 2.21
N LEU A 48 8.07 14.23 1.40
CA LEU A 48 8.30 13.11 0.50
C LEU A 48 8.60 11.83 1.26
N ASP A 49 9.45 11.90 2.28
CA ASP A 49 9.80 10.77 3.13
C ASP A 49 8.54 10.22 3.83
N GLU A 50 7.71 11.09 4.43
CA GLU A 50 6.44 10.67 5.05
C GLU A 50 5.48 10.04 4.03
N HIS A 51 5.38 10.62 2.83
CA HIS A 51 4.57 10.08 1.74
C HIS A 51 5.03 8.68 1.32
N HIS A 52 6.34 8.46 1.18
CA HIS A 52 6.91 7.16 0.83
C HIS A 52 6.68 6.13 1.94
N ASP A 53 6.90 6.50 3.20
CA ASP A 53 6.65 5.63 4.35
C ASP A 53 5.18 5.20 4.42
N ARG A 54 4.26 6.15 4.22
CA ARG A 54 2.82 5.90 4.15
C ARG A 54 2.46 4.93 3.04
N ARG A 55 3.01 5.15 1.84
CA ARG A 55 2.79 4.26 0.69
C ARG A 55 3.28 2.84 0.98
N GLU A 56 4.45 2.68 1.58
CA GLU A 56 5.01 1.36 1.88
C GLU A 56 4.23 0.63 2.98
N ARG A 57 3.68 1.33 3.98
CA ARG A 57 2.75 0.73 4.97
C ARG A 57 1.50 0.16 4.29
N VAL A 58 0.89 0.93 3.40
CA VAL A 58 -0.31 0.49 2.65
C VAL A 58 0.00 -0.71 1.76
N ILE A 59 1.14 -0.71 1.05
CA ILE A 59 1.54 -1.83 0.19
C ILE A 59 1.75 -3.11 0.98
N LYS A 60 2.40 -3.03 2.15
CA LYS A 60 2.63 -4.20 3.01
C LYS A 60 1.30 -4.79 3.49
N ALA A 61 0.43 -3.96 4.05
CA ALA A 61 -0.89 -4.41 4.49
C ALA A 61 -1.73 -5.00 3.34
N SER A 62 -1.70 -4.35 2.17
CA SER A 62 -2.39 -4.84 0.97
C SER A 62 -1.95 -6.26 0.59
N ARG A 63 -0.64 -6.52 0.55
CA ARG A 63 -0.09 -7.85 0.27
C ARG A 63 -0.52 -8.90 1.30
N ASP A 64 -0.47 -8.55 2.58
CA ASP A 64 -0.84 -9.46 3.66
C ASP A 64 -2.34 -9.80 3.64
N ILE A 65 -3.19 -8.80 3.37
CA ILE A 65 -4.64 -8.98 3.19
C ILE A 65 -4.91 -9.91 2.01
N THR A 66 -4.32 -9.65 0.84
CA THR A 66 -4.46 -10.52 -0.34
C THR A 66 -4.06 -11.95 -0.02
N ALA A 67 -2.93 -12.16 0.67
CA ALA A 67 -2.48 -13.50 1.04
C ALA A 67 -3.44 -14.21 2.00
N LEU A 68 -4.08 -13.49 2.92
CA LEU A 68 -5.08 -14.04 3.82
C LEU A 68 -6.40 -14.35 3.10
N SER A 69 -6.85 -13.47 2.21
CA SER A 69 -8.05 -13.68 1.38
C SER A 69 -7.91 -14.93 0.49
N LYS A 70 -6.77 -15.11 -0.17
CA LYS A 70 -6.48 -16.34 -0.94
C LYS A 70 -6.56 -17.61 -0.10
N LYS A 71 -6.07 -17.56 1.14
CA LYS A 71 -6.16 -18.72 2.06
C LYS A 71 -7.61 -19.04 2.41
N ILE A 72 -8.47 -18.02 2.55
CA ILE A 72 -9.92 -18.22 2.71
C ILE A 72 -10.49 -18.88 1.46
N ILE A 73 -10.21 -18.36 0.27
CA ILE A 73 -10.68 -18.90 -1.01
C ILE A 73 -10.28 -20.38 -1.17
N PHE A 74 -8.99 -20.71 -0.98
CA PHE A 74 -8.51 -22.11 -1.01
C PHE A 74 -9.17 -23.01 0.04
N SER A 75 -9.54 -22.45 1.19
CA SER A 75 -10.26 -23.22 2.21
C SER A 75 -11.67 -23.58 1.75
N LEU A 76 -12.35 -22.66 1.07
CA LEU A 76 -13.73 -22.78 0.62
C LEU A 76 -13.86 -23.78 -0.53
N HIS A 77 -12.85 -23.89 -1.39
CA HIS A 77 -12.74 -24.96 -2.41
C HIS A 77 -12.83 -26.39 -1.86
N ARG A 78 -12.58 -26.59 -0.57
CA ARG A 78 -12.67 -27.90 0.09
C ARG A 78 -14.08 -28.22 0.57
N VAL A 79 -14.99 -27.24 0.56
CA VAL A 79 -16.38 -27.42 0.99
C VAL A 79 -17.15 -28.16 -0.09
N ARG A 80 -17.82 -29.25 0.28
CA ARG A 80 -18.54 -30.13 -0.66
C ARG A 80 -20.04 -29.91 -0.71
N ALA A 81 -20.58 -29.13 0.24
CA ALA A 81 -22.01 -28.87 0.35
C ALA A 81 -22.26 -27.37 0.31
N LEU A 82 -23.10 -26.95 -0.64
CA LEU A 82 -23.56 -25.58 -0.79
C LEU A 82 -24.87 -25.37 -0.03
N ASN A 83 -25.20 -24.10 0.23
CA ASN A 83 -26.39 -23.68 0.96
C ASN A 83 -26.49 -24.29 2.37
N LYS A 84 -25.34 -24.49 3.01
CA LYS A 84 -25.22 -25.02 4.38
C LYS A 84 -24.14 -24.25 5.13
N PRO A 85 -24.21 -24.19 6.47
CA PRO A 85 -23.13 -23.62 7.26
C PRO A 85 -21.80 -24.32 6.97
N LEU A 86 -20.72 -23.55 6.98
CA LEU A 86 -19.37 -24.10 6.81
C LEU A 86 -19.04 -25.17 7.86
N PRO A 87 -18.25 -26.19 7.51
CA PRO A 87 -17.68 -27.12 8.49
C PRO A 87 -16.94 -26.35 9.59
N LYS A 88 -17.12 -26.75 10.85
CA LYS A 88 -16.65 -26.01 12.04
C LYS A 88 -15.17 -25.62 11.99
N ASN A 89 -14.31 -26.49 11.46
CA ASN A 89 -12.88 -26.24 11.31
C ASN A 89 -12.58 -25.14 10.27
N ILE A 90 -13.25 -25.18 9.12
CA ILE A 90 -13.12 -24.16 8.05
C ILE A 90 -13.72 -22.84 8.53
N ALA A 91 -14.91 -22.87 9.15
CA ALA A 91 -15.56 -21.69 9.69
C ALA A 91 -14.65 -20.96 10.70
N LYS A 92 -14.03 -21.71 11.62
CA LYS A 92 -13.10 -21.16 12.61
C LYS A 92 -11.85 -20.55 11.97
N ASP A 93 -11.18 -21.28 11.07
CA ASP A 93 -9.98 -20.77 10.39
C ASP A 93 -10.29 -19.51 9.56
N ASN A 94 -11.42 -19.50 8.84
CA ASN A 94 -11.85 -18.33 8.06
C ASN A 94 -12.17 -17.15 8.96
N GLN A 95 -12.85 -17.37 10.09
CA GLN A 95 -13.15 -16.31 11.05
C GLN A 95 -11.87 -15.69 11.63
N GLU A 96 -10.86 -16.51 11.96
CA GLU A 96 -9.57 -16.03 12.44
C GLU A 96 -8.82 -15.22 11.37
N ARG A 97 -8.87 -15.64 10.10
CA ARG A 97 -8.28 -14.90 8.97
C ARG A 97 -9.01 -13.60 8.70
N LEU A 98 -10.34 -13.60 8.73
CA LEU A 98 -11.15 -12.39 8.56
C LEU A 98 -10.84 -11.38 9.67
N ALA A 99 -10.70 -11.82 10.92
CA ALA A 99 -10.29 -10.94 12.01
C ALA A 99 -8.91 -10.31 11.79
N GLN A 100 -7.94 -11.08 11.27
CA GLN A 100 -6.62 -10.57 10.89
C GLN A 100 -6.70 -9.54 9.75
N ILE A 101 -7.51 -9.82 8.73
CA ILE A 101 -7.75 -8.89 7.61
C ILE A 101 -8.36 -7.59 8.12
N THR A 102 -9.39 -7.66 8.97
CA THR A 102 -10.02 -6.48 9.58
C THR A 102 -9.01 -5.65 10.39
N ALA A 103 -8.12 -6.31 11.14
CA ALA A 103 -7.06 -5.63 11.89
C ALA A 103 -6.04 -4.95 10.96
N LEU A 104 -5.65 -5.58 9.85
CA LEU A 104 -4.76 -4.99 8.85
C LEU A 104 -5.39 -3.77 8.19
N PHE A 105 -6.65 -3.84 7.76
CA PHE A 105 -7.38 -2.67 7.24
C PHE A 105 -7.45 -1.54 8.25
N ALA A 106 -7.77 -1.84 9.51
CA ALA A 106 -7.81 -0.85 10.57
C ALA A 106 -6.45 -0.18 10.81
N SER A 107 -5.35 -0.94 10.70
CA SER A 107 -3.99 -0.43 10.91
C SER A 107 -3.56 0.62 9.87
N VAL A 108 -4.05 0.50 8.62
CA VAL A 108 -3.74 1.43 7.53
C VAL A 108 -4.84 2.46 7.29
N LEU A 109 -5.93 2.44 8.07
CA LEU A 109 -7.02 3.40 7.94
C LEU A 109 -6.56 4.87 8.06
N PRO A 110 -5.67 5.25 9.01
CA PRO A 110 -5.13 6.62 9.06
C PRO A 110 -4.35 6.99 7.79
N ASP A 111 -3.69 6.00 7.18
CA ASP A 111 -2.95 6.12 5.93
C ASP A 111 -3.86 6.14 4.69
N LEU A 112 -5.15 5.89 4.84
CA LEU A 112 -6.15 5.98 3.77
C LEU A 112 -7.11 7.17 3.95
N ALA A 113 -6.96 7.96 5.02
CA ALA A 113 -7.81 9.10 5.31
C ALA A 113 -7.20 10.45 4.87
N GLY A 114 -8.04 11.49 4.84
CA GLY A 114 -7.65 12.87 4.58
C GLY A 114 -7.62 13.28 3.11
N ILE A 115 -7.15 14.50 2.83
CA ILE A 115 -7.24 15.14 1.50
C ILE A 115 -6.48 14.34 0.42
N LYS A 116 -5.36 13.70 0.80
CA LYS A 116 -4.50 12.91 -0.11
C LYS A 116 -4.87 11.42 -0.15
N ALA A 117 -6.00 11.00 0.44
CA ALA A 117 -6.45 9.61 0.52
C ALA A 117 -6.46 8.89 -0.84
N HIS A 118 -6.99 9.56 -1.87
CA HIS A 118 -7.09 9.03 -3.24
C HIS A 118 -5.75 8.52 -3.80
N ARG A 119 -4.62 9.09 -3.34
CA ARG A 119 -3.29 8.71 -3.82
C ARG A 119 -2.92 7.28 -3.45
N TYR A 120 -3.41 6.79 -2.32
CA TYR A 120 -3.08 5.46 -1.79
C TYR A 120 -4.10 4.40 -2.16
N HIS A 121 -5.21 4.79 -2.80
CA HIS A 121 -6.26 3.87 -3.24
C HIS A 121 -5.70 2.79 -4.17
N THR A 122 -4.83 3.17 -5.10
CA THR A 122 -4.21 2.22 -6.06
C THR A 122 -3.37 1.13 -5.39
N GLN A 123 -2.81 1.38 -4.19
CA GLN A 123 -2.03 0.39 -3.46
C GLN A 123 -2.93 -0.57 -2.66
N ILE A 124 -4.05 -0.11 -2.13
CA ILE A 124 -4.96 -0.94 -1.32
C ILE A 124 -6.04 -1.66 -2.14
N SER A 125 -6.46 -1.08 -3.27
CA SER A 125 -7.52 -1.58 -4.14
C SER A 125 -7.39 -3.07 -4.51
N PRO A 126 -6.19 -3.61 -4.88
CA PRO A 126 -6.04 -5.04 -5.13
C PRO A 126 -6.42 -5.93 -3.93
N SER A 127 -6.10 -5.50 -2.71
CA SER A 127 -6.45 -6.24 -1.49
C SER A 127 -7.94 -6.15 -1.14
N ILE A 128 -8.59 -5.04 -1.51
CA ILE A 128 -10.04 -4.89 -1.38
C ILE A 128 -10.73 -5.85 -2.34
N GLN A 129 -10.30 -5.91 -3.61
CA GLN A 129 -10.85 -6.83 -4.62
C GLN A 129 -10.74 -8.29 -4.18
N GLU A 130 -9.56 -8.71 -3.73
CA GLU A 130 -9.35 -10.08 -3.23
C GLU A 130 -10.17 -10.38 -1.96
N TYR A 131 -10.32 -9.40 -1.06
CA TYR A 131 -11.20 -9.54 0.10
C TYR A 131 -12.67 -9.74 -0.33
N ILE A 132 -13.13 -8.97 -1.32
CA ILE A 132 -14.48 -9.06 -1.88
C ILE A 132 -14.72 -10.45 -2.45
N GLU A 133 -13.81 -10.94 -3.28
CA GLU A 133 -13.83 -12.31 -3.80
C GLU A 133 -13.99 -13.33 -2.66
N ALA A 134 -13.14 -13.26 -1.63
CA ALA A 134 -13.20 -14.19 -0.50
C ALA A 134 -14.53 -14.15 0.27
N VAL A 135 -15.05 -12.96 0.62
CA VAL A 135 -16.29 -12.87 1.41
C VAL A 135 -17.54 -13.18 0.59
N THR A 136 -17.56 -12.78 -0.68
CA THR A 136 -18.65 -13.12 -1.60
C THR A 136 -18.65 -14.62 -1.91
N PHE A 137 -17.49 -15.26 -2.07
CA PHE A 137 -17.39 -16.71 -2.23
C PHE A 137 -17.93 -17.45 -1.02
N GLN A 138 -17.50 -17.04 0.19
CA GLN A 138 -18.02 -17.62 1.42
C GLN A 138 -19.54 -17.46 1.52
N HIS A 139 -20.04 -16.25 1.26
CA HIS A 139 -21.47 -15.97 1.31
C HIS A 139 -22.27 -16.82 0.30
N TYR A 140 -21.74 -17.01 -0.90
CA TYR A 140 -22.35 -17.86 -1.92
C TYR A 140 -22.35 -19.34 -1.51
N VAL A 141 -21.25 -19.85 -0.95
CA VAL A 141 -21.17 -21.22 -0.42
C VAL A 141 -22.23 -21.45 0.65
N GLU A 142 -22.43 -20.49 1.56
CA GLU A 142 -23.36 -20.63 2.68
C GLU A 142 -24.84 -20.38 2.31
N THR A 143 -25.12 -19.50 1.34
CA THR A 143 -26.48 -18.98 1.10
C THR A 143 -26.98 -19.10 -0.34
N GLN A 144 -26.10 -19.44 -1.29
CA GLN A 144 -26.37 -19.43 -2.73
C GLN A 144 -26.87 -18.08 -3.26
N ARG A 145 -26.46 -16.99 -2.61
CA ARG A 145 -26.72 -15.62 -3.02
C ARG A 145 -25.41 -14.85 -3.13
N LEU A 146 -25.44 -13.77 -3.89
CA LEU A 146 -24.33 -12.82 -3.95
C LEU A 146 -24.46 -11.83 -2.79
N MET A 147 -23.36 -11.61 -2.05
CA MET A 147 -23.30 -10.58 -1.01
C MET A 147 -23.30 -9.21 -1.69
N THR A 148 -24.18 -8.30 -1.28
CA THR A 148 -24.28 -6.97 -1.92
C THR A 148 -23.08 -6.08 -1.60
N LEU A 149 -22.86 -5.04 -2.41
CA LEU A 149 -21.86 -4.01 -2.16
C LEU A 149 -22.00 -3.40 -0.76
N GLU A 150 -23.23 -3.09 -0.32
CA GLU A 150 -23.46 -2.56 1.03
C GLU A 150 -23.15 -3.59 2.12
N GLY A 151 -23.39 -4.88 1.83
CA GLY A 151 -23.03 -5.97 2.73
C GLY A 151 -21.51 -6.02 2.93
N VAL A 152 -20.76 -6.00 1.83
CA VAL A 152 -19.28 -5.95 1.83
C VAL A 152 -18.77 -4.72 2.56
N ALA A 153 -19.30 -3.53 2.24
CA ALA A 153 -18.86 -2.30 2.89
C ALA A 153 -19.08 -2.33 4.40
N LYS A 154 -20.17 -2.97 4.87
CA LYS A 154 -20.46 -3.16 6.29
C LYS A 154 -19.59 -4.20 6.99
N SER A 155 -18.98 -5.14 6.25
CA SER A 155 -18.07 -6.14 6.84
C SER A 155 -16.65 -5.61 7.05
N LEU A 156 -16.33 -4.44 6.49
CA LEU A 156 -15.06 -3.76 6.66
C LEU A 156 -15.12 -2.66 7.74
N PRO A 157 -13.95 -2.27 8.31
CA PRO A 157 -13.87 -1.10 9.18
C PRO A 157 -14.43 0.15 8.49
N ALA A 158 -15.18 0.97 9.24
CA ALA A 158 -15.69 2.24 8.74
C ALA A 158 -14.54 3.13 8.23
N GLY A 159 -14.69 3.66 7.03
CA GLY A 159 -13.70 4.52 6.37
C GLY A 159 -12.83 3.82 5.32
N ILE A 160 -12.86 2.48 5.23
CA ILE A 160 -12.37 1.80 4.04
C ILE A 160 -13.37 2.05 2.90
N LEU A 161 -12.91 2.73 1.86
CA LEU A 161 -13.71 2.99 0.67
C LEU A 161 -13.73 1.73 -0.20
N VAL A 162 -14.90 1.11 -0.32
CA VAL A 162 -15.16 0.07 -1.32
C VAL A 162 -15.84 0.73 -2.50
N THR A 163 -15.14 0.83 -3.63
CA THR A 163 -15.72 1.40 -4.85
C THR A 163 -16.57 0.37 -5.59
N GLU A 164 -17.49 0.83 -6.42
CA GLU A 164 -18.24 -0.04 -7.34
C GLU A 164 -17.29 -0.82 -8.27
N ALA A 165 -16.20 -0.20 -8.71
CA ALA A 165 -15.19 -0.84 -9.53
C ALA A 165 -14.49 -1.98 -8.79
N ASP A 166 -14.06 -1.78 -7.55
CA ASP A 166 -13.45 -2.84 -6.74
C ASP A 166 -14.42 -4.00 -6.51
N TYR A 167 -15.69 -3.68 -6.25
CA TYR A 167 -16.71 -4.71 -6.08
C TYR A 167 -16.97 -5.52 -7.33
N ILE A 168 -17.15 -4.85 -8.47
CA ILE A 168 -17.36 -5.53 -9.74
C ILE A 168 -16.16 -6.40 -10.10
N LEU A 169 -14.93 -5.90 -9.93
CA LEU A 169 -13.70 -6.66 -10.21
C LEU A 169 -13.56 -7.89 -9.30
N GLY A 170 -13.74 -7.74 -7.98
CA GLY A 170 -13.69 -8.88 -7.06
C GLY A 170 -14.80 -9.91 -7.32
N VAL A 171 -16.00 -9.47 -7.73
CA VAL A 171 -17.08 -10.37 -8.14
C VAL A 171 -16.80 -11.03 -9.49
N PHE A 172 -16.07 -10.39 -10.40
CA PHE A 172 -15.65 -11.03 -11.65
C PHE A 172 -14.65 -12.15 -11.39
N ASP A 173 -13.66 -11.91 -10.52
CA ASP A 173 -12.68 -12.93 -10.16
C ASP A 173 -13.35 -14.13 -9.47
N LEU A 174 -14.35 -13.88 -8.60
CA LEU A 174 -15.19 -14.93 -8.00
C LEU A 174 -15.79 -15.89 -9.03
N THR A 175 -16.15 -15.43 -10.23
CA THR A 175 -16.76 -16.33 -11.24
C THR A 175 -15.81 -17.40 -11.77
N GLY A 176 -14.50 -17.23 -11.54
CA GLY A 176 -13.46 -18.21 -11.83
C GLY A 176 -13.25 -19.26 -10.73
N GLU A 177 -13.80 -19.04 -9.53
CA GLU A 177 -13.73 -19.94 -8.37
C GLU A 177 -14.90 -20.95 -8.35
#